data_AF-A0A7V7B148-F1
#
_entry.id   AF-A0A7V7B148-F1
#
_cell.length_a   1.000
_cell.length_b   1.000
_cell.length_c   1.000
_cell.angle_alpha   90.00
_cell.angle_beta   90.00
_cell.angle_gamma   90.00
#
_symmetry.space_group_name_H-M   'P 1'
#
loop_
_entity.id
_entity.type
_entity.pdbx_description
1 polymer ?
#
loop_
_entity_poly.entity_id
_entity_poly.type
_entity_poly.pdbx_seq_one_letter_code
_entity_poly.pdbx_strand_id
1 'polypeptide(L)'
;MQWGIPTAISLVECIKSTTGKLDIMASGGIWDGVSIAKALSLGADSVGIAGFLLYLLVNEGESEVIKILKNIEEDLILCMLMLGAKNIDQLKESSIVITGDSKEWLEQRGYDLSCFARR
;
A
#
# COMPACT_ATOMS: atom_id res chain seq x y z
N MET A 1 -12.08 17.86 -12.35
CA MET A 1 -10.76 18.31 -11.85
C MET A 1 -10.17 17.16 -11.05
N GLN A 2 -9.09 16.52 -11.52
CA GLN A 2 -8.37 15.51 -10.74
C GLN A 2 -7.16 16.21 -10.13
N TRP A 3 -7.26 16.58 -8.84
CA TRP A 3 -6.23 17.30 -8.09
C TRP A 3 -5.83 16.48 -6.86
N GLY A 4 -4.53 16.39 -6.58
CA GLY A 4 -3.96 15.64 -5.45
C GLY A 4 -2.71 14.86 -5.86
N ILE A 5 -2.01 14.29 -4.88
CA ILE A 5 -0.88 13.39 -5.11
C ILE A 5 -1.38 11.96 -4.86
N PRO A 6 -1.30 11.05 -5.85
CA PRO A 6 -1.71 9.66 -5.66
C PRO A 6 -1.00 8.97 -4.49
N THR A 7 -1.69 8.04 -3.82
CA THR A 7 -1.23 7.38 -2.59
C THR A 7 0.15 6.73 -2.73
N ALA A 8 0.39 6.00 -3.83
CA ALA A 8 1.68 5.32 -4.06
C ALA A 8 2.84 6.33 -4.19
N ILE A 9 2.61 7.45 -4.87
CA ILE A 9 3.59 8.52 -5.02
C ILE A 9 3.84 9.20 -3.68
N SER A 10 2.77 9.64 -3.01
CA SER A 10 2.85 10.28 -1.69
C SER A 10 3.61 9.42 -0.68
N LEU A 11 3.37 8.11 -0.68
CA LEU A 11 4.06 7.17 0.20
C LEU A 11 5.56 7.14 -0.07
N VAL A 12 5.98 7.03 -1.33
CA VAL A 12 7.41 7.06 -1.69
C VAL A 12 8.05 8.38 -1.30
N GLU A 13 7.40 9.51 -1.59
CA GLU A 13 7.93 10.83 -1.21
C GLU A 13 8.12 10.92 0.31
N CYS A 14 7.13 10.52 1.10
CA CYS A 14 7.20 10.51 2.56
C CYS A 14 8.33 9.61 3.09
N ILE A 15 8.42 8.35 2.64
CA ILE A 15 9.44 7.40 3.11
C ILE A 15 10.85 7.94 2.84
N LYS A 16 11.06 8.49 1.65
CA LYS A 16 12.37 9.04 1.26
C LYS A 16 12.71 10.32 2.02
N SER A 17 11.73 11.13 2.36
CA SER A 17 11.94 12.38 3.12
C SER A 17 12.15 12.15 4.62
N THR A 18 11.57 11.10 5.23
CA THR A 18 11.69 10.85 6.68
C THR A 18 12.88 9.98 7.05
N THR A 19 13.53 9.30 6.09
CA THR A 19 14.70 8.44 6.31
C THR A 19 14.48 7.36 7.39
N GLY A 20 13.25 6.83 7.49
CA GLY A 20 12.90 5.78 8.45
C GLY A 20 12.80 6.24 9.91
N LYS A 21 12.68 7.55 10.16
CA LYS A 21 12.58 8.11 11.52
C LYS A 21 11.15 8.22 12.05
N LEU A 22 10.16 7.97 11.21
CA LEU A 22 8.74 8.09 11.52
C LEU A 22 8.00 6.90 10.95
N ASP A 23 6.99 6.44 11.70
CA ASP A 23 6.03 5.46 11.19
C ASP A 23 5.12 6.13 10.16
N ILE A 24 4.99 5.53 8.98
CA ILE A 24 4.21 6.06 7.87
C ILE A 24 3.02 5.14 7.60
N MET A 25 1.81 5.69 7.78
CA MET A 25 0.57 5.02 7.37
C MET A 25 0.21 5.39 5.93
N ALA A 26 -0.02 4.39 5.07
CA ALA A 26 -0.59 4.60 3.74
C ALA A 26 -2.13 4.58 3.81
N SER A 27 -2.79 5.56 3.21
CA SER A 27 -4.26 5.60 3.13
C SER A 27 -4.74 6.32 1.90
N GLY A 28 -6.02 6.14 1.57
CA GLY A 28 -6.65 6.72 0.38
C GLY A 28 -6.65 5.75 -0.81
N GLY A 29 -7.84 5.32 -1.22
CA GLY A 29 -8.02 4.43 -2.38
C GLY A 29 -7.62 2.96 -2.15
N ILE A 30 -7.39 2.53 -0.91
CA ILE A 30 -7.07 1.14 -0.56
C ILE A 30 -8.34 0.44 -0.09
N TRP A 31 -8.61 -0.75 -0.63
CA TRP A 31 -9.83 -1.52 -0.33
C TRP A 31 -9.69 -3.05 -0.49
N ASP A 32 -8.52 -3.56 -0.92
CA ASP A 32 -8.25 -4.99 -1.10
C ASP A 32 -6.86 -5.39 -0.55
N GLY A 33 -6.65 -6.71 -0.37
CA GLY A 33 -5.39 -7.24 0.18
C GLY A 33 -4.17 -6.98 -0.72
N VAL A 34 -4.36 -6.92 -2.04
CA VAL A 34 -3.29 -6.63 -3.00
C VAL A 34 -2.78 -5.19 -2.87
N SER A 35 -3.69 -4.22 -2.71
CA SER A 35 -3.32 -2.82 -2.51
C SER A 35 -2.64 -2.60 -1.17
N ILE A 36 -3.07 -3.33 -0.12
CA ILE A 36 -2.36 -3.36 1.17
C ILE A 36 -0.94 -3.92 0.97
N ALA A 37 -0.80 -5.06 0.30
CA ALA A 37 0.50 -5.67 0.05
C ALA A 37 1.43 -4.71 -0.70
N LYS A 38 0.94 -4.02 -1.74
CA LYS A 38 1.70 -2.99 -2.47
C LYS A 38 2.14 -1.85 -1.57
N ALA A 39 1.27 -1.33 -0.71
CA ALA A 39 1.59 -0.24 0.21
C ALA A 39 2.65 -0.67 1.23
N LEU A 40 2.51 -1.87 1.80
CA LEU A 40 3.48 -2.43 2.73
C LEU A 40 4.83 -2.68 2.04
N SER A 41 4.85 -3.30 0.86
CA SER A 41 6.09 -3.48 0.07
C SER A 41 6.75 -2.17 -0.36
N LEU A 42 5.99 -1.10 -0.58
CA LEU A 42 6.56 0.23 -0.80
C LEU A 42 7.26 0.80 0.45
N GLY A 43 6.94 0.29 1.64
CA GLY A 43 7.56 0.63 2.91
C GLY A 43 6.64 1.32 3.91
N ALA A 44 5.31 1.23 3.74
CA ALA A 44 4.37 1.67 4.77
C ALA A 44 4.45 0.79 6.03
N ASP A 45 4.26 1.39 7.20
CA ASP A 45 4.22 0.69 8.49
C ASP A 45 2.82 0.21 8.85
N SER A 46 1.81 0.91 8.34
CA SER A 46 0.41 0.54 8.50
C SER A 46 -0.43 1.04 7.32
N VAL A 47 -1.64 0.52 7.20
CA VAL A 47 -2.56 0.86 6.11
C VAL A 47 -3.94 1.21 6.67
N GLY A 48 -4.50 2.33 6.19
CA GLY A 48 -5.82 2.81 6.59
C GLY A 48 -6.88 2.67 5.49
N ILE A 49 -8.03 2.09 5.86
CA ILE A 49 -9.23 1.97 5.01
C ILE A 49 -10.38 2.66 5.73
N ALA A 50 -11.10 3.55 5.03
CA ALA A 50 -12.19 4.35 5.62
C ALA A 50 -13.47 4.29 4.79
N GLY A 51 -13.56 5.07 3.70
CA GLY A 51 -14.80 5.27 2.95
C GLY A 51 -15.48 3.99 2.45
N PHE A 52 -14.68 2.99 2.03
CA PHE A 52 -15.18 1.68 1.61
C PHE A 52 -15.87 0.92 2.75
N LEU A 53 -15.25 0.86 3.94
CA LEU A 53 -15.84 0.18 5.10
C LEU A 53 -17.09 0.91 5.61
N LEU A 54 -17.09 2.25 5.59
CA LEU A 54 -18.27 3.03 5.95
C LEU A 54 -19.43 2.76 4.98
N TYR A 55 -19.15 2.73 3.68
CA TYR A 55 -20.15 2.40 2.67
C TYR A 55 -20.74 1.01 2.90
N LEU A 56 -19.91 0.00 3.12
CA LEU A 56 -20.37 -1.36 3.43
C LEU A 56 -21.21 -1.40 4.70
N LEU A 57 -20.77 -0.74 5.77
CA LEU A 57 -21.50 -0.71 7.03
C LEU A 57 -22.91 -0.14 6.87
N VAL A 58 -23.04 0.96 6.14
CA VAL A 58 -24.33 1.65 5.93
C VAL A 58 -25.30 0.83 5.07
N ASN A 59 -24.79 0.11 4.06
CA ASN A 59 -25.64 -0.57 3.08
C ASN A 59 -25.84 -2.08 3.36
N GLU A 60 -24.87 -2.73 3.99
CA GLU A 60 -24.80 -4.20 4.12
C GLU A 60 -24.69 -4.65 5.59
N GLY A 61 -24.40 -3.73 6.51
CA GLY A 61 -24.35 -3.98 7.95
C GLY A 61 -23.02 -4.56 8.44
N GLU A 62 -22.92 -4.70 9.76
CA GLU A 62 -21.68 -5.07 10.45
C GLU A 62 -21.15 -6.45 10.05
N SER A 63 -22.03 -7.44 9.87
CA SER A 63 -21.62 -8.81 9.52
C SER A 63 -20.85 -8.87 8.22
N GLU A 64 -21.23 -8.05 7.24
CA GLU A 64 -20.59 -8.04 5.93
C GLU A 64 -19.25 -7.29 5.98
N VAL A 65 -19.16 -6.22 6.78
CA VAL A 65 -17.88 -5.55 7.07
C VAL A 65 -16.87 -6.53 7.68
N ILE A 66 -17.28 -7.32 8.68
CA ILE A 66 -16.39 -8.32 9.30
C ILE A 66 -15.93 -9.36 8.28
N LYS A 67 -16.85 -9.83 7.42
CA LYS A 67 -16.53 -10.81 6.37
C LYS A 67 -15.53 -10.25 5.36
N ILE A 68 -15.74 -9.02 4.88
CA ILE A 68 -14.82 -8.36 3.95
C ILE A 68 -13.45 -8.14 4.57
N LEU A 69 -13.36 -7.74 5.84
CA LEU A 69 -12.07 -7.59 6.53
C LEU A 69 -11.30 -8.91 6.59
N LYS A 70 -11.98 -10.04 6.84
CA LYS A 70 -11.36 -11.36 6.80
C LYS A 70 -10.87 -11.74 5.40
N ASN A 71 -11.66 -11.46 4.37
CA ASN A 71 -11.23 -11.73 2.98
C ASN A 71 -10.00 -10.90 2.60
N ILE A 72 -9.96 -9.61 3.00
CA ILE A 72 -8.80 -8.74 2.79
C ILE A 72 -7.55 -9.29 3.49
N GLU A 73 -7.70 -9.80 4.71
CA GLU A 73 -6.61 -10.45 5.45
C GLU A 73 -6.11 -11.72 4.73
N GLU A 74 -7.02 -12.58 4.27
CA GLU A 74 -6.69 -13.78 3.49
C GLU A 74 -5.95 -13.42 2.17
N ASP A 75 -6.43 -12.42 1.44
CA ASP A 75 -5.79 -11.93 0.21
C ASP A 75 -4.37 -11.41 0.46
N LEU A 76 -4.15 -10.70 1.57
CA LEU A 76 -2.82 -10.25 1.98
C LEU A 76 -1.89 -11.43 2.26
N ILE A 77 -2.37 -12.43 3.01
CA ILE A 77 -1.61 -13.66 3.30
C ILE A 77 -1.26 -14.40 2.00
N LEU A 78 -2.18 -14.47 1.04
CA LEU A 78 -1.92 -15.06 -0.27
C LEU A 78 -0.84 -14.29 -1.06
N CYS A 79 -0.88 -12.95 -1.04
CA CYS A 79 0.16 -12.13 -1.65
C CYS A 79 1.53 -12.40 -1.01
N MET A 80 1.59 -12.43 0.32
CA MET A 80 2.80 -12.74 1.07
C MET A 80 3.34 -14.14 0.74
N LEU A 81 2.46 -15.14 0.62
CA LEU A 81 2.82 -16.50 0.21
C LEU A 81 3.46 -16.52 -1.18
N MET A 82 2.84 -15.85 -2.16
CA MET A 82 3.36 -15.78 -3.54
C MET A 82 4.71 -15.05 -3.63
N LEU A 83 4.94 -14.08 -2.75
CA LEU A 83 6.19 -13.33 -2.66
C LEU A 83 7.24 -14.02 -1.77
N GLY A 84 6.90 -15.13 -1.11
CA GLY A 84 7.80 -15.83 -0.19
C GLY A 84 8.07 -15.09 1.12
N ALA A 85 7.22 -14.13 1.49
CA ALA A 85 7.34 -13.33 2.70
C ALA A 85 6.60 -13.98 3.88
N LYS A 86 7.30 -14.28 4.97
CA LYS A 86 6.71 -14.91 6.17
C LYS A 86 6.11 -13.91 7.16
N ASN A 87 6.46 -12.63 7.04
CA ASN A 87 6.00 -11.55 7.90
C ASN A 87 6.07 -10.22 7.13
N ILE A 88 5.55 -9.14 7.73
CA ILE A 88 5.48 -7.82 7.10
C ILE A 88 6.88 -7.25 6.80
N ASP A 89 7.86 -7.51 7.66
CA ASP A 89 9.24 -7.05 7.43
C ASP A 89 9.82 -7.69 6.16
N GLN A 90 9.62 -9.00 5.95
CA GLN A 90 10.02 -9.66 4.71
C GLN A 90 9.20 -9.18 3.49
N LEU A 91 7.94 -8.80 3.68
CA LEU A 91 7.12 -8.23 2.62
C LEU A 91 7.64 -6.85 2.18
N LYS A 92 8.17 -6.05 3.10
CA LYS A 92 8.83 -4.76 2.81
C LYS A 92 10.09 -4.93 1.96
N GLU A 93 10.81 -6.03 2.13
CA GLU A 93 12.01 -6.37 1.34
C GLU A 93 11.69 -7.00 -0.02
N SER A 94 10.41 -7.23 -0.34
CA SER A 94 10.04 -7.76 -1.65
C SER A 94 10.40 -6.77 -2.76
N SER A 95 11.12 -7.25 -3.77
CA SER A 95 11.46 -6.44 -4.95
C SER A 95 10.20 -6.06 -5.73
N ILE A 96 10.01 -4.76 -5.96
CA ILE A 96 8.84 -4.21 -6.68
C ILE A 96 9.28 -3.27 -7.80
N VAL A 97 8.53 -3.28 -8.89
CA VAL A 97 8.78 -2.43 -10.06
C VAL A 97 7.68 -1.38 -10.16
N ILE A 98 8.09 -0.11 -10.11
CA ILE A 98 7.19 1.04 -10.28
C ILE A 98 7.16 1.42 -11.76
N THR A 99 5.98 1.53 -12.36
CA THR A 99 5.77 1.74 -13.80
C THR A 99 4.74 2.85 -14.07
N GLY A 100 4.58 3.21 -15.35
CA GLY A 100 3.58 4.19 -15.83
C GLY A 100 3.74 5.58 -15.21
N ASP A 101 2.63 6.29 -15.04
CA ASP A 101 2.58 7.66 -14.52
C ASP A 101 3.27 7.82 -13.16
N SER A 102 3.24 6.77 -12.32
CA SER A 102 3.90 6.80 -11.00
C SER A 102 5.41 6.83 -11.13
N LYS A 103 5.96 6.09 -12.10
CA LYS A 103 7.38 6.11 -12.42
C LYS A 103 7.79 7.50 -12.93
N GLU A 104 7.09 7.99 -13.95
CA GLU A 104 7.38 9.29 -14.57
C GLU A 104 7.33 10.43 -13.54
N TRP A 105 6.32 10.43 -12.67
CA TRP A 105 6.21 11.40 -11.61
C TRP A 105 7.39 11.35 -10.64
N LEU A 106 7.71 10.16 -10.10
CA LEU A 106 8.77 10.02 -9.11
C LEU A 106 10.16 10.32 -9.69
N GLU A 107 10.42 9.96 -10.94
CA GLU A 107 11.65 10.34 -11.66
C GLU A 107 11.75 11.85 -11.84
N GLN A 108 10.66 12.52 -12.24
CA GLN A 108 10.62 13.99 -12.34
C GLN A 108 10.83 14.68 -10.98
N ARG A 109 10.45 14.03 -9.89
CA ARG A 109 10.66 14.51 -8.51
C ARG A 109 12.06 14.17 -7.97
N GLY A 110 12.90 13.46 -8.75
CA GLY A 110 14.30 13.19 -8.43
C GLY A 110 14.53 11.93 -7.57
N TYR A 111 13.58 11.00 -7.52
CA TYR A 111 13.74 9.75 -6.77
C TYR A 111 14.35 8.64 -7.63
N ASP A 112 15.35 7.93 -7.07
CA ASP A 112 15.88 6.70 -7.67
C ASP A 112 14.96 5.51 -7.34
N LEU A 113 14.35 4.93 -8.38
CA LEU A 113 13.42 3.81 -8.26
C LEU A 113 14.11 2.44 -8.29
N SER A 114 15.39 2.38 -8.66
CA SER A 114 16.12 1.10 -8.73
C SER A 114 16.26 0.42 -7.37
N CYS A 115 16.24 1.20 -6.28
CA CYS A 115 16.24 0.69 -4.91
C CYS A 115 14.95 -0.07 -4.52
N PHE A 116 13.88 0.06 -5.30
CA PHE A 116 12.67 -0.74 -5.10
C PHE A 116 12.74 -2.06 -5.88
N ALA A 117 13.33 -2.02 -7.07
CA ALA A 117 13.40 -3.17 -7.98
C ALA A 117 14.56 -4.14 -7.67
N ARG A 118 15.52 -3.74 -6.82
CA ARG A 118 16.74 -4.49 -6.50
C ARG A 118 16.96 -4.60 -4.99
N ARG A 119 15.95 -5.09 -4.28
CA ARG A 119 15.99 -5.38 -2.83
C ARG A 119 16.34 -6.83 -2.60
#